data_AF-A0A0K0DEN5-F1
#
_entry.id   AF-A0A0K0DEN5-F1
#
_cell.length_a   1.000
_cell.length_b   1.000
_cell.length_c   1.000
_cell.angle_alpha   90.00
_cell.angle_beta   90.00
_cell.angle_gamma   90.00
#
_symmetry.space_group_name_H-M   'P 1'
#
loop_
_entity.id
_entity.type
_entity.pdbx_description
1 polymer ?
#
loop_
_entity_poly.entity_id
_entity_poly.type
_entity_poly.pdbx_seq_one_letter_code
_entity_poly.pdbx_strand_id
1 'polypeptide(L)'
;MWNRQIYPPIDIFRSLSRLMKTAIGENITRADHPYVSNQLYAMYAAAKETLALKTMVGSEALTSDNLLYLEFLKRYEKNFATQGQHERRTIAESLDLAWHLLRVFPKEMLKAIPASILDKYYTRK
;
A
#
# COMPACT_ATOMS: atom_id res chain seq x y z
N MET A 1 6.16 14.89 3.34
CA MET A 1 5.11 14.74 2.30
C MET A 1 4.65 16.07 1.74
N TRP A 2 4.42 17.09 2.58
CA TRP A 2 4.10 18.45 2.15
C TRP A 2 5.03 19.02 1.07
N ASN A 3 6.35 18.96 1.30
CA ASN A 3 7.37 19.45 0.34
C ASN A 3 7.40 18.69 -1.00
N ARG A 4 6.71 17.54 -1.09
CA ARG A 4 6.58 16.73 -2.30
C ARG A 4 5.21 16.89 -2.96
N GLN A 5 4.43 17.90 -2.57
CA GLN A 5 3.09 18.20 -3.09
C GLN A 5 2.08 17.04 -2.91
N ILE A 6 2.26 16.21 -1.88
CA ILE A 6 1.32 15.15 -1.50
C ILE A 6 0.33 15.73 -0.49
N TYR A 7 -0.96 15.73 -0.83
CA TYR A 7 -2.05 16.17 0.04
C TYR A 7 -3.09 15.06 0.17
N PRO A 8 -3.59 14.75 1.38
CA PRO A 8 -3.13 15.27 2.67
C PRO A 8 -1.74 14.68 3.05
N PRO A 9 -0.88 15.43 3.76
CA PRO A 9 0.50 14.99 4.05
C PRO A 9 0.56 14.01 5.24
N ILE A 10 -0.12 12.87 5.15
CA ILE A 10 -0.22 11.87 6.23
C ILE A 10 0.94 10.88 6.19
N ASP A 11 1.74 10.82 7.26
CA ASP A 11 2.78 9.81 7.43
C ASP A 11 2.24 8.57 8.14
N ILE A 12 2.17 7.45 7.42
CA ILE A 12 1.62 6.20 7.95
C ILE A 12 2.51 5.55 9.03
N PHE A 13 3.83 5.80 9.06
CA PHE A 13 4.68 5.22 10.12
C PHE A 13 4.46 5.89 11.47
N ARG A 14 3.97 7.13 11.46
CA ARG A 14 3.67 7.91 12.66
C ARG A 14 2.19 7.84 13.05
N SER A 15 1.39 7.13 12.27
CA SER A 15 -0.05 7.02 12.43
C SER A 15 -0.41 5.63 12.94
N LEU A 16 -1.16 5.54 14.04
CA LEU A 16 -1.62 4.27 14.59
C LEU A 16 -3.05 4.40 15.12
N SER A 17 -3.94 3.53 14.66
CA SER A 17 -5.27 3.37 15.23
C SER A 17 -5.32 2.10 16.10
N ARG A 18 -5.42 2.28 17.42
CA ARG A 18 -5.49 1.18 18.39
C ARG A 18 -6.80 0.38 18.27
N LEU A 19 -7.87 1.02 17.79
CA LEU A 19 -9.21 0.44 17.67
C LEU A 19 -9.49 -0.13 16.27
N MET A 20 -8.54 -0.04 15.34
CA MET A 20 -8.74 -0.51 13.97
C MET A 20 -9.19 -1.98 13.94
N LYS A 21 -8.57 -2.85 14.74
CA LYS A 21 -8.86 -4.30 14.74
C LYS A 21 -10.33 -4.63 15.04
N THR A 22 -11.01 -3.81 15.83
CA THR A 22 -12.42 -4.01 16.19
C THR A 22 -13.39 -3.32 15.24
N ALA A 23 -12.89 -2.50 14.31
CA ALA A 23 -13.69 -1.65 13.42
C ALA A 23 -13.52 -2.02 11.93
N ILE A 24 -12.92 -3.18 11.61
CA ILE A 24 -12.69 -3.64 10.25
C ILE A 24 -13.05 -5.11 10.10
N GLY A 25 -13.11 -5.58 8.85
CA GLY A 25 -13.40 -6.96 8.52
C GLY A 25 -14.82 -7.17 7.99
N GLU A 26 -15.22 -8.43 7.96
CA GLU A 26 -16.52 -8.86 7.47
C GLU A 26 -17.67 -8.19 8.26
N ASN A 27 -18.75 -7.83 7.56
CA ASN A 27 -19.92 -7.13 8.11
C ASN A 27 -19.71 -5.70 8.64
N ILE A 28 -18.47 -5.18 8.70
CA ILE A 28 -18.17 -3.78 9.07
C ILE A 28 -17.67 -2.98 7.86
N THR A 29 -16.67 -3.51 7.14
CA THR A 29 -16.09 -2.86 5.96
C THR A 29 -16.05 -3.83 4.79
N ARG A 30 -15.05 -4.72 4.78
CA ARG A 30 -14.89 -5.81 3.81
C ARG A 30 -13.94 -6.85 4.39
N ALA A 31 -14.12 -8.13 4.03
CA ALA A 31 -13.36 -9.24 4.60
C ALA A 31 -11.83 -9.18 4.36
N ASP A 32 -11.39 -8.50 3.31
CA ASP A 32 -9.97 -8.34 2.93
C ASP A 32 -9.25 -7.19 3.66
N HIS A 33 -9.99 -6.26 4.27
CA HIS A 33 -9.45 -5.04 4.87
C HIS A 33 -8.25 -5.26 5.81
N PRO A 34 -8.30 -6.14 6.84
CA PRO A 34 -7.16 -6.33 7.74
C PRO A 34 -5.90 -6.80 7.01
N TYR A 35 -6.05 -7.68 6.03
CA TYR A 35 -4.93 -8.28 5.30
C TYR A 35 -4.33 -7.28 4.32
N VAL A 36 -5.16 -6.55 3.59
CA VAL A 36 -4.73 -5.50 2.65
C VAL A 36 -3.98 -4.40 3.39
N SER A 37 -4.49 -3.95 4.54
CA SER A 37 -3.81 -2.93 5.35
C SER A 37 -2.42 -3.39 5.80
N ASN A 38 -2.32 -4.61 6.34
CA ASN A 38 -1.05 -5.15 6.82
C ASN A 38 -0.04 -5.33 5.68
N GLN A 39 -0.49 -5.88 4.55
CA GLN A 39 0.35 -6.07 3.36
C GLN A 39 0.83 -4.72 2.81
N LEU A 40 -0.05 -3.73 2.71
CA LEU A 40 0.29 -2.40 2.19
C LEU A 40 1.34 -1.71 3.07
N TYR A 41 1.20 -1.82 4.40
CA TYR A 41 2.17 -1.29 5.34
C TYR A 41 3.54 -1.96 5.19
N ALA A 42 3.58 -3.30 5.10
CA ALA A 42 4.82 -4.06 4.90
C ALA A 42 5.53 -3.68 3.59
N MET A 43 4.76 -3.55 2.48
CA MET A 43 5.30 -3.15 1.19
C MET A 43 5.84 -1.72 1.22
N TYR A 44 5.16 -0.81 1.92
CA TYR A 44 5.62 0.58 2.08
C TYR A 44 6.90 0.68 2.93
N ALA A 45 7.00 -0.10 4.02
CA ALA A 45 8.22 -0.23 4.81
C ALA A 45 9.42 -0.66 3.95
N ALA A 46 9.28 -1.80 3.26
CA ALA A 46 10.34 -2.33 2.39
C ALA A 46 10.70 -1.36 1.25
N ALA A 47 9.73 -0.63 0.70
CA ALA A 47 10.00 0.35 -0.35
C ALA A 47 10.76 1.58 0.14
N LYS A 48 10.52 2.01 1.39
CA LYS A 48 11.26 3.12 2.01
C LYS A 48 12.69 2.73 2.34
N GLU A 49 12.91 1.50 2.79
CA GLU A 49 14.25 0.93 2.95
C GLU A 49 14.98 0.82 1.61
N THR A 50 14.29 0.34 0.57
CA THR A 50 14.83 0.26 -0.80
C THR A 50 15.20 1.64 -1.36
N LEU A 51 14.40 2.67 -1.09
CA LEU A 51 14.72 4.05 -1.47
C LEU A 51 15.97 4.57 -0.76
N ALA A 52 16.13 4.27 0.53
CA ALA A 52 17.32 4.61 1.29
C ALA A 52 18.56 3.89 0.73
N LEU A 53 18.44 2.60 0.44
CA LEU A 53 19.49 1.80 -0.19
C LEU A 53 19.92 2.42 -1.53
N LYS A 54 18.97 2.71 -2.43
CA LYS A 54 19.24 3.38 -3.72
C LYS A 54 20.04 4.67 -3.55
N THR A 55 19.73 5.45 -2.51
CA THR A 55 20.40 6.73 -2.25
C THR A 55 21.84 6.54 -1.77
N MET A 56 22.13 5.44 -1.07
CA MET A 56 23.45 5.15 -0.51
C MET A 56 24.39 4.45 -1.51
N VAL A 57 23.91 3.44 -2.23
CA VAL A 57 24.75 2.59 -3.10
C VAL A 57 24.54 2.82 -4.60
N GLY A 58 23.56 3.65 -4.98
CA GLY A 58 23.22 3.91 -6.38
C GLY A 58 22.23 2.91 -6.98
N SER A 59 21.80 3.17 -8.21
CA SER A 59 20.74 2.38 -8.87
C SER A 59 21.21 1.03 -9.41
N GLU A 60 22.52 0.84 -9.58
CA GLU A 60 23.12 -0.35 -10.19
C GLU A 60 23.09 -1.58 -9.28
N ALA A 61 23.00 -1.36 -7.96
CA ALA A 61 22.93 -2.43 -6.96
C ALA A 61 21.49 -2.93 -6.70
N LEU A 62 20.49 -2.43 -7.42
CA LEU A 62 19.09 -2.77 -7.17
C LEU A 62 18.67 -4.05 -7.91
N THR A 63 18.02 -4.95 -7.18
CA THR A 63 17.41 -6.15 -7.77
C THR A 63 16.13 -5.81 -8.54
N SER A 64 15.63 -6.76 -9.34
CA SER A 64 14.32 -6.65 -9.99
C SER A 64 13.20 -6.34 -8.99
N ASP A 65 13.23 -6.99 -7.83
CA ASP A 65 12.23 -6.81 -6.78
C ASP A 65 12.33 -5.41 -6.17
N ASN A 66 13.54 -4.88 -5.98
CA ASN A 66 13.73 -3.50 -5.53
C ASN A 66 13.09 -2.49 -6.49
N LEU A 67 13.18 -2.72 -7.80
CA LEU A 67 12.53 -1.85 -8.78
C LEU A 67 11.01 -1.86 -8.63
N LEU A 68 10.40 -3.03 -8.34
CA LEU A 68 8.97 -3.13 -8.04
C LEU A 68 8.57 -2.32 -6.80
N TYR A 69 9.36 -2.39 -5.74
CA TYR A 69 9.12 -1.60 -4.53
C TYR A 69 9.20 -0.09 -4.78
N LEU A 70 10.17 0.36 -5.57
CA LEU A 70 10.29 1.78 -5.93
C LEU A 70 9.13 2.28 -6.79
N GLU A 71 8.68 1.46 -7.74
CA GLU A 71 7.50 1.77 -8.56
C GLU A 71 6.23 1.79 -7.71
N PHE A 72 6.08 0.82 -6.80
CA PHE A 72 5.00 0.80 -5.82
C PHE A 72 4.99 2.08 -4.98
N LEU A 73 6.13 2.51 -4.43
CA LEU A 73 6.21 3.72 -3.61
C LEU A 73 5.76 4.97 -4.38
N LYS A 74 6.19 5.10 -5.63
CA LYS A 74 5.78 6.20 -6.51
C LYS A 74 4.28 6.20 -6.75
N ARG A 75 3.68 5.03 -7.04
CA ARG A 75 2.23 4.89 -7.24
C ARG A 75 1.45 5.11 -5.95
N TYR A 76 1.95 4.63 -4.82
CA TYR A 76 1.34 4.81 -3.50
C TYR A 76 1.20 6.29 -3.18
N GLU A 77 2.30 7.05 -3.28
CA GLU A 77 2.30 8.47 -2.97
C GLU A 77 1.39 9.27 -3.91
N LYS A 78 1.38 8.93 -5.20
CA LYS A 78 0.60 9.64 -6.22
C LYS A 78 -0.90 9.30 -6.21
N ASN A 79 -1.24 8.02 -6.02
CA ASN A 79 -2.61 7.54 -6.29
C ASN A 79 -3.37 7.16 -5.02
N PHE A 80 -2.70 6.81 -3.93
CA PHE A 80 -3.35 6.37 -2.70
C PHE A 80 -3.24 7.40 -1.59
N ALA A 81 -2.02 7.86 -1.29
CA ALA A 81 -1.80 8.89 -0.27
C ALA A 81 -2.31 10.27 -0.70
N THR A 82 -2.21 10.59 -2.01
CA THR A 82 -2.77 11.82 -2.55
C THR A 82 -4.28 11.68 -2.79
N GLN A 83 -5.05 12.64 -2.30
CA GLN A 83 -6.49 12.76 -2.48
C GLN A 83 -6.86 14.25 -2.62
N GLY A 84 -7.78 14.59 -3.52
CA GLY A 84 -8.25 15.96 -3.68
C GLY A 84 -8.95 16.50 -2.42
N GLN A 85 -8.89 17.82 -2.19
CA GLN A 85 -9.56 18.48 -1.04
C GLN A 85 -11.06 18.22 -0.96
N HIS A 86 -11.70 17.99 -2.11
CA HIS A 86 -13.14 17.73 -2.22
C HIS A 86 -13.43 16.29 -2.66
N GLU A 87 -12.40 15.46 -2.80
CA GLU A 87 -12.56 14.06 -3.13
C GLU A 87 -12.96 13.29 -1.87
N ARG A 88 -14.03 12.50 -1.97
CA ARG A 88 -14.51 11.63 -0.89
C ARG A 88 -14.44 10.19 -1.37
N ARG A 89 -13.48 9.44 -0.84
CA ARG A 89 -13.37 8.01 -1.08
C ARG A 89 -14.11 7.23 -0.01
N THR A 90 -14.94 6.31 -0.44
CA THR A 90 -15.49 5.25 0.41
C THR A 90 -14.38 4.27 0.80
N ILE A 91 -14.66 3.47 1.83
CA ILE A 91 -13.72 2.41 2.21
C ILE A 91 -13.54 1.36 1.11
N ALA A 92 -14.59 1.06 0.34
CA ALA A 92 -14.52 0.10 -0.75
C ALA A 92 -13.58 0.60 -1.87
N GLU A 93 -13.73 1.86 -2.29
CA GLU A 93 -12.84 2.49 -3.27
C GLU A 93 -11.39 2.52 -2.79
N SER A 94 -11.18 2.80 -1.49
CA SER A 94 -9.84 2.83 -0.91
C SER A 94 -9.20 1.44 -0.92
N LEU A 95 -9.97 0.38 -0.59
CA LEU A 95 -9.48 -0.99 -0.66
C LEU A 95 -9.23 -1.44 -2.10
N ASP A 96 -10.04 -0.99 -3.06
CA ASP A 96 -9.82 -1.30 -4.47
C ASP A 96 -8.57 -0.60 -5.02
N LEU A 97 -8.32 0.66 -4.65
CA LEU A 97 -7.07 1.35 -4.93
C LEU A 97 -5.87 0.63 -4.30
N ALA A 98 -6.00 0.15 -3.07
CA ALA A 98 -4.95 -0.63 -2.42
C ALA A 98 -4.64 -1.91 -3.22
N TRP A 99 -5.66 -2.63 -3.69
CA TRP A 99 -5.46 -3.79 -4.57
C TRP A 99 -4.77 -3.43 -5.89
N HIS A 100 -5.14 -2.30 -6.51
CA HIS A 100 -4.47 -1.82 -7.73
C HIS A 100 -2.97 -1.57 -7.50
N LEU A 101 -2.59 -1.09 -6.31
CA LEU A 101 -1.18 -0.93 -5.93
C LEU A 101 -0.51 -2.27 -5.65
N LEU A 102 -1.16 -3.18 -4.92
CA LEU A 102 -0.58 -4.48 -4.58
C LEU A 102 -0.34 -5.36 -5.81
N ARG A 103 -1.11 -5.18 -6.88
CA ARG A 103 -0.92 -5.85 -8.19
C ARG A 103 0.34 -5.43 -8.94
N VAL A 104 1.09 -4.42 -8.47
CA VAL A 104 2.46 -4.17 -8.95
C VAL A 104 3.35 -5.38 -8.65
N PHE A 105 3.07 -6.10 -7.57
CA PHE A 105 3.83 -7.26 -7.16
C PHE A 105 3.19 -8.56 -7.68
N PRO A 106 4.03 -9.56 -8.01
CA PRO A 106 3.55 -10.91 -8.27
C PRO A 106 2.96 -11.53 -6.98
N LYS A 107 2.03 -12.48 -7.13
CA LYS A 107 1.23 -13.02 -6.01
C LYS A 107 2.10 -13.60 -4.89
N GLU A 108 3.24 -14.18 -5.26
CA GLU A 108 4.20 -14.85 -4.38
C GLU A 108 4.86 -13.88 -3.37
N MET A 109 4.86 -12.58 -3.68
CA MET A 109 5.36 -11.53 -2.79
C MET A 109 4.31 -11.05 -1.77
N LEU A 110 3.03 -11.39 -1.94
CA LEU A 110 1.93 -10.95 -1.08
C LEU A 110 1.71 -11.86 0.14
N LYS A 111 2.76 -12.01 0.96
CA LYS A 111 2.84 -13.01 2.04
C LYS A 111 1.90 -12.78 3.24
N ALA A 112 1.43 -11.55 3.46
CA ALA A 112 0.54 -11.22 4.58
C ALA A 112 -0.95 -11.41 4.25
N ILE A 113 -1.27 -11.85 3.03
CA ILE A 113 -2.65 -12.07 2.58
C ILE A 113 -2.90 -13.57 2.43
N PRO A 114 -3.96 -14.12 3.07
CA PRO A 114 -4.35 -15.52 2.89
C PRO A 114 -4.70 -15.83 1.43
N ALA A 115 -4.42 -17.05 1.00
CA ALA A 115 -4.71 -17.52 -0.37
C ALA A 115 -6.18 -17.32 -0.77
N SER A 116 -7.12 -17.60 0.13
CA SER A 116 -8.56 -17.42 -0.11
C SER A 116 -8.95 -15.98 -0.43
N ILE A 117 -8.27 -15.00 0.17
CA ILE A 117 -8.47 -13.58 -0.12
C ILE A 117 -7.76 -13.19 -1.42
N LEU A 118 -6.53 -13.67 -1.64
CA LEU A 118 -5.80 -13.42 -2.89
C LEU A 118 -6.58 -13.90 -4.11
N ASP A 119 -7.11 -15.12 -4.10
CA ASP A 119 -7.83 -15.68 -5.24
C ASP A 119 -9.11 -14.88 -5.56
N LYS A 120 -9.78 -14.35 -4.54
CA LYS A 120 -11.02 -13.59 -4.70
C LYS A 120 -10.81 -12.17 -5.25
N TYR A 121 -9.70 -11.51 -4.89
CA TYR A 121 -9.52 -10.06 -5.14
C TYR A 121 -8.33 -9.71 -6.06
N TYR A 122 -7.31 -10.56 -6.16
CA TYR A 122 -6.12 -10.25 -6.96
C TYR A 122 -6.44 -10.14 -8.46
N THR A 123 -7.27 -11.04 -9.00
CA THR A 123 -7.58 -11.12 -10.44
C THR A 123 -8.64 -10.12 -10.91
N ARG A 124 -9.33 -9.43 -9.99
CA ARG A 124 -10.33 -8.41 -10.36
C ARG A 124 -9.60 -7.28 -11.11
N LYS A 125 -10.13 -6.79 -12.23
CA LYS A 125 -9.63 -5.58 -12.88
C LYS A 125 -10.49 -4.41 -12.43
#